data_AF-A0A7G8W847-F1
#
_entry.id   AF-A0A7G8W847-F1
#
_cell.length_a   1.000
_cell.length_b   1.000
_cell.length_c   1.000
_cell.angle_alpha   90.00
_cell.angle_beta   90.00
_cell.angle_gamma   90.00
#
_symmetry.space_group_name_H-M   'P 1'
#
loop_
_entity.id
_entity.type
_entity.pdbx_description
1 polymer ?
#
loop_
_entity_poly.entity_id
_entity_poly.type
_entity_poly.pdbx_seq_one_letter_code
_entity_poly.pdbx_strand_id
1 'polypeptide(L)'
;MNLKHSAIEIPNDGTDAFVNCKLDRKKYADVLTSIISSYSNGFVLAIDNKWGTGKTTFVKMWRQQLKNQKYQTLYFNAWENDFQEEVMIALLSELEGLRDKGEETFTTVVEKSATFLKKVFPAVVKGAAGKIIGDEAITEVVGAVTEFTAEEVELQMKNYNEKKKGINDFRTALEKFVENVDEDKPVVFIIDELDRCRPRYA
;
A
#
# COMPACT_ATOMS: atom_id res chain seq x y z
N MET A 1 -28.51 -20.94 15.50
CA MET A 1 -28.80 -20.50 14.11
C MET A 1 -27.64 -19.62 13.66
N ASN A 2 -26.71 -20.14 12.84
CA ASN A 2 -25.59 -19.34 12.33
C ASN A 2 -26.12 -18.41 11.23
N LEU A 3 -26.60 -17.23 11.63
CA LEU A 3 -27.10 -16.17 10.74
C LEU A 3 -25.96 -15.37 10.08
N LYS A 4 -24.78 -15.95 9.91
CA LYS A 4 -23.76 -15.35 9.04
C LYS A 4 -24.08 -15.78 7.62
N HIS A 5 -24.46 -14.81 6.78
CA HIS A 5 -24.48 -15.00 5.35
C HIS A 5 -23.07 -15.46 4.93
N SER A 6 -23.00 -16.60 4.25
CA SER A 6 -21.75 -17.06 3.65
C SER A 6 -21.24 -16.00 2.67
N ALA A 7 -19.93 -15.80 2.61
CA ALA A 7 -19.35 -14.96 1.58
C ALA A 7 -19.77 -15.49 0.20
N ILE A 8 -20.06 -14.59 -0.73
CA ILE A 8 -20.34 -14.99 -2.11
C ILE A 8 -19.12 -15.72 -2.67
N GLU A 9 -19.34 -16.85 -3.33
CA GLU A 9 -18.29 -17.56 -4.03
C GLU A 9 -17.95 -16.81 -5.33
N ILE A 10 -16.66 -16.53 -5.50
CA ILE A 10 -16.11 -15.86 -6.68
C ILE A 10 -15.27 -16.89 -7.42
N PRO A 11 -15.70 -17.38 -8.60
CA PRO A 11 -14.96 -18.39 -9.35
C PRO A 11 -13.57 -17.90 -9.73
N ASN A 12 -12.56 -18.76 -9.53
CA ASN A 12 -11.16 -18.48 -9.87
C ASN A 12 -10.65 -19.34 -11.05
N ASP A 13 -11.55 -20.03 -11.73
CA ASP A 13 -11.31 -20.96 -12.85
C ASP A 13 -11.31 -20.28 -14.23
N GLY A 14 -11.33 -18.95 -14.26
CA GLY A 14 -11.39 -18.16 -15.50
C GLY A 14 -12.81 -17.89 -16.01
N THR A 15 -13.85 -18.43 -15.37
CA THR A 15 -15.26 -18.15 -15.71
C THR A 15 -15.71 -16.76 -15.24
N ASP A 16 -16.96 -16.39 -15.50
CA ASP A 16 -17.48 -15.08 -15.10
C ASP A 16 -17.45 -14.88 -13.58
N ALA A 17 -16.58 -13.97 -13.12
CA ALA A 17 -16.43 -13.62 -11.70
C ALA A 17 -17.72 -13.06 -11.06
N PHE A 18 -18.68 -12.61 -11.88
CA PHE A 18 -19.96 -12.07 -11.45
C PHE A 18 -21.11 -13.08 -11.56
N VAL A 19 -20.87 -14.36 -11.91
CA VAL A 19 -21.93 -15.37 -12.12
C VAL A 19 -22.90 -15.50 -10.92
N ASN A 20 -22.37 -15.36 -9.71
CA ASN A 20 -23.16 -15.43 -8.46
C ASN A 20 -23.73 -14.08 -8.02
N CYS A 21 -23.42 -12.98 -8.71
CA CYS A 21 -23.85 -11.63 -8.37
C CYS A 21 -25.31 -11.38 -8.77
N LYS A 22 -26.21 -11.26 -7.79
CA LYS A 22 -27.64 -10.99 -8.03
C LYS A 22 -27.99 -9.53 -8.29
N LEU A 23 -27.03 -8.62 -8.18
CA LEU A 23 -27.24 -7.18 -8.26
C LEU A 23 -26.79 -6.56 -9.59
N ASP A 24 -26.50 -7.39 -10.61
CA ASP A 24 -26.10 -6.94 -11.95
C ASP A 24 -24.97 -5.89 -11.91
N ARG A 25 -23.96 -6.13 -11.05
CA ARG A 25 -22.85 -5.19 -10.83
C ARG A 25 -21.73 -5.31 -11.87
N LYS A 26 -21.80 -6.31 -12.76
CA LYS A 26 -20.79 -6.54 -13.81
C LYS A 26 -20.66 -5.33 -14.74
N LYS A 27 -21.76 -4.67 -15.08
CA LYS A 27 -21.75 -3.45 -15.90
C LYS A 27 -20.86 -2.33 -15.33
N TYR A 28 -20.80 -2.19 -14.00
CA TYR A 28 -19.94 -1.20 -13.37
C TYR A 28 -18.47 -1.61 -13.47
N ALA A 29 -18.17 -2.89 -13.24
CA ALA A 29 -16.82 -3.43 -13.42
C ALA A 29 -16.34 -3.26 -14.88
N ASP A 30 -17.21 -3.49 -15.86
CA ASP A 30 -16.87 -3.31 -17.28
C ASP A 30 -16.56 -1.84 -17.61
N VAL A 31 -17.33 -0.88 -17.08
CA VAL A 31 -17.04 0.56 -17.22
C VAL A 31 -15.70 0.90 -16.57
N LEU A 32 -15.46 0.46 -15.33
CA LEU A 32 -14.20 0.74 -14.64
C LEU A 32 -12.99 0.10 -15.35
N THR A 33 -13.14 -1.13 -15.87
CA THR A 33 -12.14 -1.80 -16.70
C THR A 33 -11.82 -0.99 -17.95
N SER A 34 -12.84 -0.43 -18.62
CA SER A 34 -12.64 0.43 -19.79
C SER A 34 -11.90 1.73 -19.44
N ILE A 35 -12.15 2.31 -18.26
CA ILE A 35 -11.42 3.50 -17.82
C ILE A 35 -9.96 3.14 -17.59
N ILE A 36 -9.67 2.10 -16.79
CA ILE A 36 -8.27 1.75 -16.51
C ILE A 36 -7.49 1.32 -17.77
N SER A 37 -8.16 0.74 -18.77
CA SER A 37 -7.50 0.32 -20.01
C SER A 37 -7.22 1.48 -20.98
N SER A 38 -7.88 2.62 -20.81
CA SER A 38 -7.80 3.73 -21.77
C SER A 38 -6.82 4.83 -21.36
N TYR A 39 -6.42 4.86 -20.08
CA TYR A 39 -5.53 5.90 -19.55
C TYR A 39 -4.11 5.37 -19.40
N SER A 40 -3.19 5.87 -20.24
CA SER A 40 -1.79 5.41 -20.30
C SER A 40 -0.90 5.92 -19.16
N ASN A 41 -1.29 7.00 -18.47
CA ASN A 41 -0.40 7.70 -17.52
C ASN A 41 -0.59 7.28 -16.06
N GLY A 42 -1.37 6.23 -15.79
CA GLY A 42 -1.78 5.83 -14.45
C GLY A 42 -2.68 6.87 -13.76
N PHE A 43 -3.53 6.42 -12.84
CA PHE A 43 -4.34 7.33 -12.03
C PHE A 43 -4.82 6.63 -10.75
N VAL A 44 -5.29 7.44 -9.80
CA VAL A 44 -5.96 6.95 -8.59
C VAL A 44 -7.47 7.06 -8.78
N LEU A 45 -8.18 5.95 -8.55
CA LEU A 45 -9.64 5.89 -8.59
C LEU A 45 -10.18 5.67 -7.17
N ALA A 46 -11.10 6.54 -6.76
CA ALA A 46 -11.88 6.33 -5.53
C ALA A 46 -13.24 5.71 -5.87
N ILE A 47 -13.58 4.59 -5.22
CA ILE A 47 -14.91 3.97 -5.31
C ILE A 47 -15.64 4.22 -3.98
N ASP A 48 -16.57 5.17 -4.00
CA ASP A 48 -17.36 5.51 -2.83
C ASP A 48 -18.79 4.93 -2.88
N ASN A 49 -19.27 4.47 -1.73
CA ASN A 49 -20.64 4.02 -1.53
C ASN A 49 -20.94 3.90 -0.02
N LYS A 50 -22.23 3.89 0.33
CA LYS A 50 -22.68 3.71 1.72
C LYS A 50 -22.15 2.39 2.32
N TRP A 51 -22.01 2.38 3.64
CA TRP A 51 -21.64 1.18 4.38
C TRP A 51 -22.62 0.03 4.13
N GLY A 52 -22.12 -1.21 4.07
CA GLY A 52 -22.96 -2.40 3.94
C GLY A 52 -23.52 -2.67 2.54
N THR A 53 -23.17 -1.86 1.53
CA THR A 53 -23.61 -2.04 0.13
C THR A 53 -22.81 -3.08 -0.65
N GLY A 54 -21.82 -3.73 0.00
CA GLY A 54 -21.02 -4.79 -0.59
C GLY A 54 -19.88 -4.30 -1.48
N LYS A 55 -19.24 -3.17 -1.14
CA LYS A 55 -18.04 -2.63 -1.84
C LYS A 55 -16.91 -3.66 -1.90
N THR A 56 -16.49 -4.20 -0.77
CA THR A 56 -15.49 -5.28 -0.68
C THR A 56 -15.81 -6.46 -1.59
N THR A 57 -17.08 -6.89 -1.60
CA THR A 57 -17.53 -7.96 -2.49
C THR A 57 -17.40 -7.58 -3.96
N PHE A 58 -17.77 -6.35 -4.31
CA PHE A 58 -17.64 -5.84 -5.68
C PHE A 58 -16.18 -5.78 -6.13
N VAL A 59 -15.27 -5.19 -5.34
CA VAL A 59 -13.86 -5.07 -5.71
C VAL A 59 -13.16 -6.42 -5.79
N LYS A 60 -13.56 -7.41 -4.97
CA LYS A 60 -13.06 -8.80 -5.07
C LYS A 60 -13.50 -9.48 -6.37
N MET A 61 -14.77 -9.33 -6.77
CA MET A 61 -15.25 -9.86 -8.06
C MET A 61 -14.58 -9.14 -9.24
N TRP A 62 -14.45 -7.82 -9.16
CA TRP A 62 -13.79 -7.03 -10.21
C TRP A 62 -12.31 -7.39 -10.34
N ARG A 63 -11.59 -7.56 -9.23
CA ARG A 63 -10.20 -8.07 -9.23
C ARG A 63 -10.10 -9.41 -9.95
N GLN A 64 -11.02 -10.34 -9.69
CA GLN A 64 -11.00 -11.63 -10.37
C GLN A 64 -11.31 -11.50 -11.87
N GLN A 65 -12.25 -10.64 -12.26
CA GLN A 65 -12.47 -10.31 -13.68
C GLN A 65 -11.19 -9.77 -14.34
N LEU A 66 -10.46 -8.87 -13.67
CA LEU A 66 -9.19 -8.33 -14.16
C LEU A 66 -8.13 -9.44 -14.32
N LYS A 67 -8.00 -10.34 -13.34
CA LYS A 67 -7.11 -11.52 -13.44
C LYS A 67 -7.46 -12.42 -14.62
N ASN A 68 -8.76 -12.71 -14.82
CA ASN A 68 -9.23 -13.50 -15.97
C ASN A 68 -8.85 -12.82 -17.30
N GLN A 69 -8.85 -11.49 -17.31
CA GLN A 69 -8.39 -10.66 -18.42
C GLN A 69 -6.88 -10.40 -18.42
N LYS A 70 -6.08 -11.14 -17.64
CA LYS A 70 -4.60 -11.09 -17.61
C LYS A 70 -3.97 -9.79 -17.07
N TYR A 71 -4.73 -8.95 -16.36
CA TYR A 71 -4.14 -7.83 -15.61
C TYR A 71 -3.32 -8.36 -14.42
N GLN A 72 -2.22 -7.68 -14.12
CA GLN A 72 -1.54 -7.84 -12.83
C GLN A 72 -2.35 -7.10 -11.76
N THR A 73 -2.70 -7.77 -10.66
CA THR A 73 -3.53 -7.18 -9.62
C THR A 73 -2.96 -7.39 -8.24
N LEU A 74 -2.90 -6.32 -7.46
CA LEU A 74 -2.57 -6.33 -6.03
C LEU A 74 -3.81 -5.97 -5.22
N TYR A 75 -3.88 -6.45 -3.98
CA TYR A 75 -5.02 -6.18 -3.11
C TYR A 75 -4.56 -6.01 -1.68
N PHE A 76 -4.80 -4.84 -1.11
CA PHE A 76 -4.51 -4.53 0.28
C PHE A 76 -5.80 -4.14 0.99
N ASN A 77 -6.08 -4.76 2.14
CA ASN A 77 -7.19 -4.38 3.01
C ASN A 77 -6.62 -3.71 4.26
N ALA A 78 -6.86 -2.41 4.42
CA ALA A 78 -6.28 -1.63 5.52
C ALA A 78 -6.81 -2.06 6.89
N TRP A 79 -8.08 -2.47 6.99
CA TRP A 79 -8.68 -2.95 8.25
C TRP A 79 -8.11 -4.30 8.68
N GLU A 80 -7.97 -5.25 7.76
CA GLU A 80 -7.41 -6.57 8.05
C GLU A 80 -5.94 -6.49 8.47
N ASN A 81 -5.22 -5.47 8.01
CA ASN A 81 -3.80 -5.22 8.30
C ASN A 81 -3.58 -4.16 9.40
N ASP A 82 -4.64 -3.73 10.10
CA ASP A 82 -4.60 -2.70 11.17
C ASP A 82 -3.83 -3.13 12.44
N PHE A 83 -3.27 -4.34 12.45
CA PHE A 83 -2.37 -4.83 13.48
C PHE A 83 -0.88 -4.53 13.22
N GLN A 84 -0.52 -4.09 12.01
CA GLN A 84 0.87 -3.84 11.60
C GLN A 84 1.28 -2.38 11.80
N GLU A 85 2.14 -2.09 12.78
CA GLU A 85 2.61 -0.71 13.04
C GLU A 85 3.31 -0.07 11.82
N GLU A 86 3.78 -0.87 10.86
CA GLU A 86 4.59 -0.45 9.71
C GLU A 86 3.86 -0.68 8.37
N VAL A 87 2.96 0.24 8.01
CA VAL A 87 2.17 0.22 6.75
C VAL A 87 3.01 0.00 5.50
N MET A 88 4.19 0.63 5.47
CA MET A 88 5.12 0.51 4.35
C MET A 88 5.53 -0.96 4.12
N ILE A 89 5.77 -1.73 5.18
CA ILE A 89 6.13 -3.14 5.05
C ILE A 89 4.94 -3.94 4.53
N ALA A 90 3.74 -3.70 5.05
CA ALA A 90 2.54 -4.39 4.59
C ALA A 90 2.27 -4.15 3.10
N LEU A 91 2.44 -2.90 2.62
CA LEU A 91 2.32 -2.57 1.20
C LEU A 91 3.44 -3.21 0.35
N LEU A 92 4.69 -3.22 0.84
CA LEU A 92 5.81 -3.86 0.14
C LEU A 92 5.63 -5.37 0.03
N SER A 93 5.08 -6.02 1.06
CA SER A 93 4.75 -7.44 1.03
C SER A 93 3.68 -7.78 -0.01
N GLU A 94 2.70 -6.89 -0.24
CA GLU A 94 1.76 -7.08 -1.35
C GLU A 94 2.44 -6.93 -2.70
N LEU A 95 3.36 -5.97 -2.86
CA LEU A 95 4.17 -5.81 -4.08
C LEU A 95 5.04 -7.06 -4.38
N GLU A 96 5.46 -7.81 -3.35
CA GLU A 96 6.21 -9.07 -3.51
C GLU A 96 5.46 -10.10 -4.37
N GLY A 97 4.13 -10.04 -4.41
CA GLY A 97 3.32 -10.89 -5.30
C GLY A 97 3.60 -10.72 -6.80
N LEU A 98 4.36 -9.69 -7.18
CA LEU A 98 4.81 -9.42 -8.55
C LEU A 98 6.32 -9.62 -8.75
N ARG A 99 7.05 -10.09 -7.72
CA ARG A 99 8.51 -10.19 -7.72
C ARG A 99 9.06 -11.00 -8.89
N ASP A 100 8.44 -12.13 -9.23
CA ASP A 100 8.91 -13.04 -10.28
C ASP A 100 9.01 -12.37 -11.66
N LYS A 101 8.26 -11.27 -11.87
CA LYS A 101 8.26 -10.49 -13.12
C LYS A 101 9.30 -9.38 -13.16
N GLY A 102 10.01 -9.12 -12.05
CA GLY A 102 10.91 -7.97 -11.94
C GLY A 102 11.85 -8.04 -10.75
N GLU A 103 12.48 -9.19 -10.51
CA GLU A 103 13.21 -9.50 -9.28
C GLU A 103 14.34 -8.49 -8.96
N GLU A 104 15.16 -8.12 -9.94
CA GLU A 104 16.24 -7.14 -9.75
C GLU A 104 15.69 -5.76 -9.36
N THR A 105 14.64 -5.31 -10.04
CA THR A 105 13.98 -4.04 -9.74
C THR A 105 13.23 -4.08 -8.40
N PHE A 106 12.62 -5.21 -8.04
CA PHE A 106 11.98 -5.39 -6.74
C PHE A 106 13.00 -5.34 -5.61
N THR A 107 14.16 -5.99 -5.79
CA THR A 107 15.28 -5.91 -4.84
C THR A 107 15.72 -4.45 -4.64
N THR A 108 15.80 -3.68 -5.72
CA THR A 108 16.09 -2.24 -5.64
C THR A 108 15.01 -1.47 -4.86
N VAL A 109 13.72 -1.78 -5.06
CA VAL A 109 12.62 -1.19 -4.27
C VAL A 109 12.81 -1.48 -2.79
N VAL A 110 13.11 -2.72 -2.41
CA VAL A 110 13.35 -3.12 -1.02
C VAL A 110 14.55 -2.38 -0.42
N GLU A 111 15.67 -2.28 -1.14
CA GLU A 111 16.87 -1.56 -0.68
C GLU A 111 16.62 -0.07 -0.45
N LYS A 112 15.93 0.60 -1.39
CA LYS A 112 15.57 2.03 -1.25
C LYS A 112 14.57 2.24 -0.13
N SER A 113 13.62 1.33 0.03
CA SER A 113 12.66 1.33 1.15
C SER A 113 13.37 1.19 2.49
N ALA A 114 14.29 0.22 2.63
CA ALA A 114 15.07 0.02 3.84
C ALA A 114 15.94 1.24 4.18
N THR A 115 16.54 1.87 3.16
CA THR A 115 17.33 3.10 3.32
C THR A 115 16.45 4.26 3.80
N PHE A 116 15.25 4.41 3.23
CA PHE A 116 14.29 5.43 3.63
C PHE A 116 13.79 5.21 5.07
N LEU A 117 13.36 3.98 5.39
CA LEU A 117 12.86 3.63 6.72
C LEU A 117 13.91 3.86 7.82
N LYS A 118 15.17 3.49 7.59
CA LYS A 118 16.28 3.78 8.52
C LYS A 118 16.48 5.28 8.80
N LYS A 119 16.23 6.14 7.81
CA LYS A 119 16.37 7.61 7.94
C LYS A 119 15.19 8.27 8.63
N VAL A 120 13.98 7.76 8.41
CA VAL A 120 12.76 8.29 9.04
C VAL A 120 12.62 7.79 10.47
N PHE A 121 12.95 6.52 10.71
CA PHE A 121 12.85 5.84 12.00
C PHE A 121 14.21 5.26 12.43
N PRO A 122 15.19 6.10 12.81
CA PRO A 122 16.52 5.64 13.21
C PRO A 122 16.52 4.71 14.44
N ALA A 123 15.41 4.62 15.18
CA ALA A 123 15.29 3.87 16.43
C ALA A 123 14.67 2.46 16.31
N VAL A 124 14.12 2.06 15.15
CA VAL A 124 13.31 0.81 15.04
C VAL A 124 14.16 -0.44 14.73
N VAL A 125 15.45 -0.31 14.38
CA VAL A 125 16.38 -1.46 14.23
C VAL A 125 16.88 -1.99 15.58
N LYS A 126 16.05 -1.91 16.63
CA LYS A 126 16.38 -2.33 18.00
C LYS A 126 15.97 -3.76 18.35
N GLY A 127 15.65 -4.60 17.36
CA GLY A 127 15.51 -6.04 17.57
C GLY A 127 16.83 -6.77 17.84
N ALA A 128 17.98 -6.17 17.50
CA ALA A 128 19.31 -6.74 17.74
C ALA A 128 20.20 -5.92 18.71
N ALA A 129 19.72 -4.75 19.17
CA ALA A 129 20.44 -3.86 20.08
C ALA A 129 19.69 -3.70 21.41
N GLY A 130 19.29 -4.82 22.03
CA GLY A 130 18.72 -4.87 23.37
C GLY A 130 19.68 -4.48 24.50
N LYS A 131 20.65 -3.59 24.26
CA LYS A 131 21.66 -3.18 25.26
C LYS A 131 22.15 -1.72 25.22
N ILE A 132 21.70 -0.84 24.31
CA ILE A 132 22.39 0.47 24.15
C ILE A 132 21.53 1.71 24.43
N ILE A 133 20.21 1.63 24.55
CA ILE A 133 19.45 2.82 24.96
C ILE A 133 18.92 2.58 26.36
N GLY A 134 19.79 2.92 27.31
CA GLY A 134 19.44 3.05 28.71
C GLY A 134 18.33 4.08 28.91
N ASP A 135 17.65 3.94 30.04
CA ASP A 135 16.48 4.69 30.52
C ASP A 135 16.72 6.22 30.74
N GLU A 136 17.68 6.84 30.07
CA GLU A 136 18.00 8.27 30.27
C GLU A 136 17.37 9.23 29.25
N ALA A 137 16.63 8.74 28.25
CA ALA A 137 16.07 9.59 27.19
C ALA A 137 14.58 10.01 27.38
N ILE A 138 13.98 9.76 28.55
CA ILE A 138 12.54 10.02 28.79
C ILE A 138 12.28 11.28 29.64
N THR A 139 13.31 11.94 30.18
CA THR A 139 13.11 13.02 31.17
C THR A 139 13.03 14.46 30.68
N GLU A 140 13.01 14.74 29.36
CA GLU A 140 12.89 16.14 28.89
C GLU A 140 11.86 16.32 27.76
N VAL A 141 10.58 16.12 28.10
CA VAL A 141 9.47 16.73 27.36
C VAL A 141 8.58 17.47 28.34
N VAL A 142 9.14 18.49 28.99
CA VAL A 142 8.39 19.47 29.77
C VAL A 142 8.79 20.87 29.29
N GLY A 143 7.97 21.43 28.40
CA GLY A 143 7.71 22.87 28.26
C GLY A 143 8.90 23.84 28.25
N ALA A 144 9.88 23.67 27.37
CA ALA A 144 10.85 24.72 27.07
C ALA A 144 10.57 25.34 25.70
N VAL A 145 10.32 26.65 25.65
CA VAL A 145 10.52 27.43 24.43
C VAL A 145 12.03 27.52 24.25
N THR A 146 12.60 26.56 23.52
CA THR A 146 14.02 26.56 23.13
C THR A 146 14.20 27.49 21.94
N GLU A 147 15.05 28.52 22.08
CA GLU A 147 15.58 29.23 20.92
C GLU A 147 16.44 28.23 20.13
N PHE A 148 15.95 27.82 18.97
CA PHE A 148 16.71 26.95 18.07
C PHE A 148 18.01 27.65 17.64
N THR A 149 19.15 27.04 17.92
CA THR A 149 20.45 27.49 17.42
C THR A 149 20.55 27.32 15.90
N ALA A 150 21.41 28.08 15.24
CA ALA A 150 21.65 27.94 13.80
C ALA A 150 22.09 26.52 13.41
N GLU A 151 22.91 25.88 14.25
CA GLU A 151 23.38 24.50 14.05
C GLU A 151 22.23 23.48 14.15
N GLU A 152 21.30 23.65 15.10
CA GLU A 152 20.11 22.81 15.20
C GLU A 152 19.18 22.97 13.98
N VAL A 153 19.01 24.20 13.48
CA VAL A 153 18.24 24.46 12.25
C VAL A 153 18.91 23.80 11.05
N GLU A 154 20.22 23.93 10.87
CA GLU A 154 20.96 23.28 9.78
C GLU A 154 20.85 21.75 9.83
N LEU A 155 20.94 21.17 11.04
CA LEU A 155 20.76 19.74 11.25
C LEU A 155 19.34 19.29 10.88
N GLN A 156 18.30 20.04 11.28
CA GLN A 156 16.91 19.75 10.91
C GLN A 156 16.69 19.87 9.39
N MET A 157 17.28 20.89 8.75
CA MET A 157 17.21 21.06 7.29
C MET A 157 17.91 19.91 6.54
N LYS A 158 19.08 19.47 7.01
CA LYS A 158 19.79 18.33 6.45
C LYS A 158 18.97 17.05 6.58
N ASN A 159 18.43 16.78 7.77
CA ASN A 159 17.56 15.63 8.02
C ASN A 159 16.32 15.66 7.12
N TYR A 160 15.69 16.83 6.97
CA TYR A 160 14.54 17.01 6.07
C TYR A 160 14.90 16.70 4.61
N ASN A 161 16.01 17.25 4.11
CA ASN A 161 16.47 17.01 2.74
C ASN A 161 16.83 15.54 2.49
N GLU A 162 17.42 14.85 3.46
CA GLU A 162 17.72 13.42 3.37
C GLU A 162 16.45 12.55 3.33
N LYS A 163 15.42 12.90 4.10
CA LYS A 163 14.09 12.25 4.03
C LYS A 163 13.43 12.48 2.67
N LYS A 164 13.47 13.72 2.16
CA LYS A 164 12.96 14.09 0.84
C LYS A 164 13.67 13.33 -0.29
N LYS A 165 14.99 13.16 -0.18
CA LYS A 165 15.74 12.33 -1.12
C LYS A 165 15.31 10.86 -1.04
N GLY A 166 15.16 10.33 0.17
CA GLY A 166 14.73 8.94 0.38
C GLY A 166 13.38 8.60 -0.26
N ILE A 167 12.38 9.48 -0.12
CA ILE A 167 11.07 9.27 -0.76
C ILE A 167 11.15 9.33 -2.29
N ASN A 168 11.96 10.22 -2.86
CA ASN A 168 12.16 10.30 -4.30
C ASN A 168 12.88 9.07 -4.86
N ASP A 169 13.92 8.60 -4.17
CA ASP A 169 14.66 7.39 -4.54
C ASP A 169 13.73 6.16 -4.49
N PHE A 170 12.88 6.05 -3.47
CA PHE A 170 11.86 5.01 -3.36
C PHE A 170 10.85 5.07 -4.50
N ARG A 171 10.28 6.25 -4.78
CA ARG A 171 9.32 6.46 -5.87
C ARG A 171 9.92 6.04 -7.22
N THR A 172 11.15 6.47 -7.49
CA THR A 172 11.85 6.14 -8.75
C THR A 172 12.09 4.63 -8.88
N ALA A 173 12.45 3.95 -7.78
CA ALA A 173 12.61 2.50 -7.79
C ALA A 173 11.28 1.79 -8.05
N LEU A 174 10.19 2.28 -7.44
CA LEU A 174 8.85 1.73 -7.63
C LEU A 174 8.35 1.93 -9.07
N GLU A 175 8.57 3.11 -9.66
CA GLU A 175 8.24 3.40 -11.06
C GLU A 175 8.94 2.40 -11.99
N LYS A 176 10.25 2.19 -11.83
CA LYS A 176 11.00 1.19 -12.62
C LYS A 176 10.54 -0.24 -12.41
N PHE A 177 10.17 -0.60 -11.19
CA PHE A 177 9.63 -1.92 -10.90
C PHE A 177 8.29 -2.13 -11.61
N VAL A 178 7.38 -1.16 -11.54
CA VAL A 178 6.08 -1.23 -12.22
C VAL A 178 6.29 -1.25 -13.73
N GLU A 179 7.17 -0.43 -14.31
CA GLU A 179 7.48 -0.45 -15.76
C GLU A 179 7.99 -1.82 -16.24
N ASN A 180 8.71 -2.57 -15.41
CA ASN A 180 9.19 -3.91 -15.77
C ASN A 180 8.10 -4.98 -15.66
N VAL A 181 7.12 -4.80 -14.76
CA VAL A 181 6.04 -5.75 -14.51
C VAL A 181 4.82 -5.48 -15.39
N ASP A 182 4.63 -4.22 -15.76
CA ASP A 182 3.63 -3.74 -16.71
C ASP A 182 4.03 -4.20 -18.11
N GLU A 183 3.34 -5.24 -18.59
CA GLU A 183 3.48 -5.74 -19.96
C GLU A 183 2.60 -4.89 -20.89
N ASP A 184 1.51 -5.48 -21.41
CA ASP A 184 0.54 -4.78 -22.26
C ASP A 184 -0.59 -4.10 -21.46
N LYS A 185 -0.59 -4.24 -20.12
CA LYS A 185 -1.72 -3.87 -19.26
C LYS A 185 -1.28 -3.34 -17.90
N PRO A 186 -1.85 -2.20 -17.47
CA PRO A 186 -1.43 -1.54 -16.24
C PRO A 186 -1.60 -2.44 -15.02
N VAL A 187 -0.65 -2.33 -14.08
CA VAL A 187 -0.77 -2.97 -12.76
C VAL A 187 -1.89 -2.30 -11.97
N VAL A 188 -2.88 -3.07 -11.52
CA VAL A 188 -4.02 -2.57 -10.74
C VAL A 188 -3.82 -2.87 -9.27
N PHE A 189 -3.53 -1.85 -8.47
CA PHE A 189 -3.46 -1.97 -7.01
C PHE A 189 -4.76 -1.52 -6.36
N ILE A 190 -5.51 -2.47 -5.79
CA ILE A 190 -6.76 -2.21 -5.07
C ILE A 190 -6.45 -2.05 -3.59
N ILE A 191 -6.86 -0.91 -3.02
CA ILE A 191 -6.80 -0.64 -1.58
C ILE A 191 -8.24 -0.58 -1.07
N ASP A 192 -8.61 -1.50 -0.18
CA ASP A 192 -9.93 -1.59 0.45
C ASP A 192 -9.90 -1.14 1.92
N GLU A 193 -11.04 -0.68 2.42
CA GLU A 193 -11.25 -0.23 3.81
C GLU A 193 -10.27 0.87 4.29
N LEU A 194 -9.81 1.73 3.37
CA LEU A 194 -8.83 2.80 3.66
C LEU A 194 -9.33 3.79 4.74
N ASP A 195 -10.64 4.02 4.83
CA ASP A 195 -11.28 4.87 5.84
C ASP A 195 -11.17 4.32 7.26
N ARG A 196 -10.74 3.07 7.41
CA ARG A 196 -10.58 2.42 8.71
C ARG A 196 -9.12 2.14 9.08
N CYS A 197 -8.21 2.79 8.37
CA CYS A 197 -6.81 2.88 8.75
C CYS A 197 -6.70 3.69 10.05
N ARG A 198 -5.96 3.22 11.06
CA ARG A 198 -5.78 3.99 12.31
C ARG A 198 -5.25 5.40 12.03
N PRO A 199 -5.64 6.43 12.79
CA PRO A 199 -5.08 7.78 12.58
C PRO A 199 -3.55 7.88 12.73
N ARG A 200 -2.91 6.94 13.44
CA ARG A 200 -1.45 6.83 13.51
C ARG A 200 -0.82 6.15 12.27
N TYR A 201 -1.63 5.65 11.34
CA TYR A 201 -1.24 5.10 10.04
C TYR A 201 -1.28 6.12 8.88
N ALA A 202 -2.00 7.24 9.02
CA ALA A 202 -2.28 8.21 7.95
C ALA A 202 -1.35 9.43 7.98
#